data_AF-A0A968Q8W3-F1
#
_entry.id   AF-A0A968Q8W3-F1
#
_cell.length_a   1.000
_cell.length_b   1.000
_cell.length_c   1.000
_cell.angle_alpha   90.00
_cell.angle_beta   90.00
_cell.angle_gamma   90.00
#
_symmetry.space_group_name_H-M   'P 1'
#
loop_
_entity.id
_entity.type
_entity.pdbx_description
1 polymer ?
#
loop_
_entity_poly.entity_id
_entity_poly.type
_entity_poly.pdbx_seq_one_letter_code
_entity_poly.pdbx_strand_id
1 'polypeptide(L)'
;MEQEILAILWAKGAATVKDIHDHILADPDRDLTPASVTTVLQRLAQKGWVRREAARLQGDQKSRRGYIWQPEISQQEATALRAHRQLQEFLAIGSPDVVAAFADSLDAAAVDRLDEIARHLRTLRDVQSPHHQEEE
;
A
#
# COMPACT_ATOMS: atom_id res chain seq x y z
N MET A 1 6.81 -1.47 0.37
CA MET A 1 6.79 -2.15 -0.94
C MET A 1 5.55 -1.86 -1.78
N GLU A 2 4.37 -2.48 -1.61
CA GLU A 2 3.20 -2.20 -2.51
C GLU A 2 2.84 -0.70 -2.59
N GLN A 3 2.74 -0.06 -1.44
CA GLN A 3 2.38 1.37 -1.30
C GLN A 3 3.44 2.32 -1.87
N GLU A 4 4.70 1.89 -1.81
CA GLU A 4 5.87 2.64 -2.27
C GLU A 4 5.98 2.60 -3.80
N ILE A 5 5.76 1.44 -4.40
CA ILE A 5 5.67 1.31 -5.87
C ILE A 5 4.52 2.16 -6.41
N LEU A 6 3.36 2.18 -5.74
CA LEU A 6 2.26 3.06 -6.12
C LEU A 6 2.62 4.54 -5.98
N ALA A 7 3.32 4.93 -4.92
CA ALA A 7 3.79 6.30 -4.74
C ALA A 7 4.72 6.73 -5.89
N ILE A 8 5.65 5.87 -6.31
CA ILE A 8 6.53 6.11 -7.47
C ILE A 8 5.70 6.26 -8.75
N LEU A 9 4.70 5.39 -8.95
CA LEU A 9 3.81 5.43 -10.11
C LEU A 9 2.92 6.68 -10.14
N TRP A 10 2.40 7.13 -9.00
CA TRP A 10 1.64 8.39 -8.92
C TRP A 10 2.52 9.60 -9.16
N ALA A 11 3.75 9.61 -8.63
CA ALA A 11 4.68 10.71 -8.83
C ALA A 11 5.15 10.83 -10.29
N LYS A 12 5.32 9.70 -11.00
CA LYS A 12 5.81 9.66 -12.38
C LYS A 12 4.69 9.59 -13.44
N GLY A 13 3.46 9.27 -13.05
CA GLY A 13 2.34 8.99 -13.94
C GLY A 13 2.45 7.65 -14.69
N ALA A 14 3.64 7.28 -15.15
CA ALA A 14 3.97 5.95 -15.67
C ALA A 14 5.45 5.64 -15.43
N ALA A 15 5.77 4.37 -15.20
CA ALA A 15 7.16 3.94 -14.99
C ALA A 15 7.40 2.52 -15.50
N THR A 16 8.62 2.23 -15.95
CA THR A 16 9.05 0.85 -16.22
C THR A 16 9.50 0.16 -14.94
N VAL A 17 9.60 -1.18 -14.97
CA VAL A 17 10.18 -1.96 -13.86
C VAL A 17 11.59 -1.46 -13.51
N LYS A 18 12.37 -1.09 -14.53
CA LYS A 18 13.70 -0.53 -14.36
C LYS A 18 13.65 0.80 -13.62
N ASP A 19 12.79 1.73 -14.03
CA ASP A 19 12.68 3.04 -13.38
C ASP A 19 12.28 2.94 -11.91
N ILE A 20 11.40 1.98 -11.58
CA ILE A 20 10.98 1.70 -10.21
C ILE A 20 12.13 1.07 -9.41
N HIS A 21 12.81 0.11 -10.00
CA HIS A 21 13.95 -0.58 -9.37
C HIS A 21 15.11 0.37 -9.10
N ASP A 22 15.50 1.19 -10.08
CA ASP A 22 16.55 2.21 -9.96
C ASP A 22 16.19 3.25 -8.87
N HIS A 23 14.91 3.62 -8.75
CA HIS A 23 14.46 4.54 -7.70
C HIS A 23 14.55 3.93 -6.30
N ILE A 24 14.23 2.64 -6.14
CA ILE A 24 14.33 1.95 -4.84
C ILE A 24 15.79 1.71 -4.46
N LEU A 25 16.66 1.39 -5.43
CA LEU A 25 18.11 1.25 -5.21
C LEU A 25 18.84 2.58 -4.94
N ALA A 26 18.16 3.73 -5.06
CA ALA A 26 18.71 5.00 -4.62
C ALA A 26 18.87 5.05 -3.08
N ASP A 27 18.15 4.19 -2.35
CA ASP A 27 18.35 3.96 -0.92
C ASP A 27 19.43 2.88 -0.71
N PRO A 28 20.62 3.24 -0.18
CA PRO A 28 21.77 2.35 -0.08
C PRO A 28 21.56 1.16 0.88
N ASP A 29 20.57 1.22 1.77
CA ASP A 29 20.23 0.13 2.70
C ASP A 29 19.24 -0.88 2.09
N ARG A 30 18.79 -0.66 0.84
CA ARG A 30 17.84 -1.52 0.15
C ARG A 30 18.53 -2.46 -0.83
N ASP A 31 18.44 -3.77 -0.57
CA ASP A 31 18.68 -4.79 -1.59
C ASP A 31 17.35 -5.33 -2.10
N LEU A 32 17.01 -5.01 -3.35
CA LEU A 32 15.79 -5.47 -3.98
C LEU A 32 16.09 -5.98 -5.39
N THR A 33 15.56 -7.16 -5.71
CA THR A 33 15.70 -7.71 -7.07
C THR A 33 14.65 -7.13 -8.02
N PRO A 34 14.95 -7.02 -9.33
CA PRO A 34 13.95 -6.65 -10.35
C PRO A 34 12.76 -7.63 -10.40
N ALA A 35 12.96 -8.89 -10.01
CA ALA A 35 11.91 -9.89 -9.92
C ALA A 35 10.90 -9.54 -8.83
N SER A 36 11.34 -9.08 -7.66
CA SER A 36 10.45 -8.64 -6.58
C SER A 36 9.54 -7.48 -7.02
N VAL A 37 10.09 -6.48 -7.71
CA VAL A 37 9.30 -5.37 -8.28
C VAL A 37 8.23 -5.91 -9.24
N THR A 38 8.61 -6.83 -10.10
CA THR A 38 7.72 -7.44 -11.10
C THR A 38 6.57 -8.21 -10.43
N THR A 39 6.85 -9.02 -9.40
CA THR A 39 5.83 -9.76 -8.66
C THR A 39 4.85 -8.83 -7.95
N VAL A 40 5.34 -7.74 -7.36
CA VAL A 40 4.47 -6.75 -6.69
C VAL A 40 3.59 -6.02 -7.71
N LEU A 41 4.15 -5.60 -8.86
CA LEU A 41 3.37 -4.99 -9.94
C LEU A 41 2.29 -5.93 -10.50
N GLN A 42 2.60 -7.21 -10.68
CA GLN A 42 1.61 -8.21 -11.10
C GLN A 42 0.47 -8.33 -10.08
N ARG A 43 0.78 -8.35 -8.79
CA ARG A 43 -0.24 -8.42 -7.74
C ARG A 43 -1.11 -7.15 -7.72
N LEU A 44 -0.51 -5.97 -7.88
CA LEU A 44 -1.26 -4.72 -8.00
C LEU A 44 -2.15 -4.70 -9.24
N ALA A 45 -1.70 -5.31 -10.34
CA ALA A 45 -2.48 -5.43 -11.56
C ALA A 45 -3.67 -6.38 -11.40
N GLN A 46 -3.49 -7.51 -10.70
CA GLN A 46 -4.59 -8.41 -10.36
C GLN A 46 -5.65 -7.73 -9.48
N LYS A 47 -5.23 -6.79 -8.63
CA LYS A 47 -6.16 -5.95 -7.84
C LYS A 47 -6.83 -4.85 -8.67
N GLY A 48 -6.41 -4.62 -9.92
CA GLY A 48 -6.90 -3.53 -10.77
C GLY A 48 -6.32 -2.16 -10.44
N TRP A 49 -5.23 -2.08 -9.67
CA TRP A 49 -4.67 -0.80 -9.21
C TRP A 49 -3.68 -0.18 -10.20
N VAL A 50 -3.06 -1.02 -11.02
CA VAL A 50 -2.13 -0.62 -12.07
C VAL A 50 -2.43 -1.41 -13.34
N ARG A 51 -2.14 -0.83 -14.49
CA ARG A 51 -2.18 -1.57 -15.76
C ARG A 51 -0.80 -1.64 -16.39
N ARG A 52 -0.59 -2.71 -17.15
CA ARG A 52 0.59 -2.89 -17.99
C ARG A 52 0.26 -2.48 -19.42
N GLU A 53 1.01 -1.52 -19.95
CA GLU A 53 0.87 -1.07 -21.33
C GLU A 53 2.17 -1.32 -22.12
N ALA A 54 2.03 -1.78 -23.36
CA ALA A 54 3.18 -1.99 -24.24
C ALA A 54 3.53 -0.66 -24.90
N ALA A 55 4.71 -0.12 -24.58
CA ALA A 55 5.19 1.14 -25.12
C ALA A 55 6.50 0.94 -25.89
N ARG A 56 6.72 1.80 -26.88
CA ARG A 56 8.04 1.93 -27.51
C ARG A 56 8.90 2.77 -26.59
N LEU A 57 9.88 2.15 -25.94
CA LEU A 57 10.85 2.88 -25.14
C LEU A 57 11.85 3.54 -26.11
N GLN A 58 12.04 4.85 -25.95
CA GLN A 58 13.02 5.60 -26.71
C GLN A 58 14.39 5.31 -26.10
N GLY A 59 15.23 4.61 -26.86
CA GLY A 59 16.58 4.23 -26.49
C GLY A 59 17.44 4.19 -27.75
N ASP A 60 18.64 4.73 -27.62
CA ASP A 60 19.53 5.37 -28.61
C ASP A 60 19.94 4.60 -29.88
N GLN A 61 19.30 3.49 -30.27
CA GLN A 61 19.55 2.94 -31.62
C GLN A 61 18.53 1.96 -32.18
N LYS A 62 17.60 1.41 -31.39
CA LYS A 62 16.55 0.49 -31.88
C LYS A 62 15.40 0.58 -30.89
N SER A 63 14.23 1.02 -31.37
CA SER A 63 13.01 1.11 -30.57
C SER A 63 12.68 -0.26 -29.97
N ARG A 64 13.08 -0.48 -28.71
CA ARG A 64 12.85 -1.73 -28.00
C ARG A 64 11.42 -1.68 -27.47
N ARG A 65 10.61 -2.70 -27.76
CA ARG A 65 9.29 -2.85 -27.15
C ARG A 65 9.50 -3.12 -25.66
N GLY A 66 8.99 -2.22 -24.82
CA GLY A 66 9.02 -2.34 -23.37
C GLY A 66 7.62 -2.32 -22.79
N TYR A 67 7.52 -2.60 -21.50
CA TYR A 67 6.27 -2.46 -20.75
C TYR A 67 6.39 -1.29 -19.79
N ILE A 68 5.41 -0.40 -19.85
CA ILE A 68 5.20 0.66 -18.86
C ILE A 68 4.05 0.25 -17.95
N TRP A 69 4.15 0.65 -16.69
CA TRP A 69 3.13 0.48 -15.70
C TRP A 69 2.56 1.85 -15.36
N GLN A 70 1.25 1.95 -15.27
CA GLN A 70 0.57 3.19 -14.88
C GLN A 70 -0.48 2.90 -13.81
N PRO A 71 -0.69 3.82 -12.85
CA PRO A 71 -1.73 3.69 -11.86
C PRO A 71 -3.10 3.91 -12.53
N GLU A 72 -4.04 3.03 -12.23
CA GLU A 72 -5.44 3.15 -12.67
C GLU A 72 -6.33 3.81 -11.60
N ILE A 73 -5.87 3.81 -10.35
CA ILE A 73 -6.54 4.47 -9.23
C ILE A 73 -5.71 5.64 -8.73
N SER A 74 -6.37 6.70 -8.25
CA SER A 74 -5.72 7.81 -7.57
C SER A 74 -5.25 7.43 -6.16
N GLN A 75 -4.36 8.24 -5.60
CA GLN A 75 -3.87 8.05 -4.23
C GLN A 75 -5.00 8.14 -3.20
N GLN A 76 -5.98 9.03 -3.40
CA GLN A 76 -7.15 9.15 -2.52
C GLN A 76 -8.03 7.89 -2.58
N GLU A 77 -8.32 7.39 -3.78
CA GLU A 77 -9.11 6.16 -3.95
C GLU A 77 -8.42 4.94 -3.34
N ALA A 78 -7.09 4.82 -3.52
CA ALA A 78 -6.31 3.74 -2.91
C ALA A 78 -6.34 3.80 -1.38
N THR A 79 -6.29 5.01 -0.81
CA THR A 79 -6.37 5.24 0.64
C THR A 79 -7.75 4.86 1.16
N ALA A 80 -8.82 5.32 0.49
CA ALA A 80 -10.19 5.00 0.84
C ALA A 80 -10.46 3.48 0.78
N LEU A 81 -10.03 2.81 -0.31
CA LEU A 81 -10.18 1.36 -0.47
C LEU A 81 -9.44 0.57 0.63
N ARG A 82 -8.25 1.04 1.03
CA ARG A 82 -7.51 0.43 2.15
C ARG A 82 -8.24 0.64 3.47
N ALA A 83 -8.68 1.86 3.76
CA ALA A 83 -9.40 2.18 4.98
C ALA A 83 -10.68 1.34 5.11
N HIS A 84 -11.45 1.21 4.03
CA HIS A 84 -12.62 0.33 3.98
C HIS A 84 -12.28 -1.14 4.24
N ARG A 85 -11.21 -1.68 3.64
CA ARG A 85 -10.81 -3.07 3.88
C ARG A 85 -10.36 -3.31 5.32
N GLN A 86 -9.53 -2.42 5.84
CA GLN A 86 -9.04 -2.51 7.21
C GLN A 86 -10.20 -2.41 8.21
N LEU A 87 -11.19 -1.57 7.91
CA LEU A 87 -12.42 -1.48 8.68
C LEU A 87 -13.22 -2.78 8.61
N GLN A 88 -13.41 -3.36 7.42
CA GLN A 88 -14.12 -4.63 7.26
C GLN A 88 -13.42 -5.78 8.00
N GLU A 89 -12.10 -5.88 7.93
CA GLU A 89 -11.31 -6.88 8.67
C GLU A 89 -11.46 -6.69 10.19
N PHE A 90 -11.46 -5.44 10.67
CA PHE A 90 -11.70 -5.13 12.07
C PHE A 90 -13.11 -5.54 12.52
N LEU A 91 -14.13 -5.18 11.75
CA LEU A 91 -15.53 -5.54 12.04
C LEU A 91 -15.76 -7.05 11.99
N ALA A 92 -15.05 -7.77 11.11
CA ALA A 92 -15.15 -9.23 10.99
C ALA A 92 -14.57 -9.99 12.20
N ILE A 93 -13.66 -9.37 12.95
CA ILE A 93 -12.97 -9.96 14.10
C ILE A 93 -13.51 -9.39 15.43
N GLY A 94 -14.18 -8.23 15.40
CA GLY A 94 -14.68 -7.53 16.58
C GLY A 94 -15.82 -8.26 17.29
N SER A 95 -15.86 -8.13 18.63
CA SER A 95 -17.03 -8.57 19.40
C SER A 95 -18.24 -7.67 19.10
N PRO A 96 -19.48 -8.19 19.19
CA PRO A 96 -20.70 -7.42 18.94
C PRO A 96 -20.75 -6.07 19.69
N ASP A 97 -20.23 -6.02 20.92
CA ASP A 97 -20.21 -4.81 21.74
C ASP A 97 -19.27 -3.73 21.21
N VAL A 98 -18.09 -4.13 20.68
CA VAL A 98 -17.13 -3.19 20.08
C VAL A 98 -17.64 -2.67 18.74
N VAL A 99 -18.32 -3.52 17.96
CA VAL A 99 -18.97 -3.14 16.71
C VAL A 99 -20.11 -2.15 16.95
N ALA A 100 -20.92 -2.37 18.00
CA ALA A 100 -22.01 -1.46 18.38
C ALA A 100 -21.49 -0.09 18.82
N ALA A 101 -20.51 -0.02 19.73
CA ALA A 101 -19.90 1.23 20.16
C ALA A 101 -19.24 1.99 18.99
N PHE A 102 -18.66 1.26 18.04
CA PHE A 102 -18.07 1.84 16.84
C PHE A 102 -19.15 2.40 15.89
N ALA A 103 -20.26 1.68 15.67
CA ALA A 103 -21.40 2.14 14.87
C ALA A 103 -22.05 3.41 15.47
N ASP A 104 -22.15 3.50 16.79
CA ASP A 104 -22.67 4.69 17.50
C ASP A 104 -21.73 5.91 17.35
N SER A 105 -20.42 5.69 17.18
CA SER A 105 -19.44 6.77 16.94
C SER A 105 -19.34 7.22 15.48
N LEU A 106 -19.92 6.45 14.57
CA LEU A 106 -19.83 6.57 13.11
C LEU A 106 -20.90 7.52 12.56
N ASP A 107 -21.11 8.67 13.20
CA ASP A 107 -21.95 9.71 12.61
C ASP A 107 -21.18 10.43 11.48
N ALA A 108 -21.90 10.86 10.44
CA ALA A 108 -21.57 10.94 9.00
C ALA A 108 -20.26 11.63 8.48
N ALA A 109 -19.26 11.93 9.32
CA ALA A 109 -18.00 12.59 8.96
C ALA A 109 -16.75 11.66 9.06
N ALA A 110 -16.93 10.35 8.84
CA ALA A 110 -16.13 9.33 9.50
C ALA A 110 -14.81 8.89 8.85
N VAL A 111 -14.35 9.51 7.77
CA VAL A 111 -13.08 9.08 7.14
C VAL A 111 -11.88 9.50 8.00
N ASP A 112 -11.91 10.68 8.61
CA ASP A 112 -10.78 11.19 9.42
C ASP A 112 -10.65 10.47 10.78
N ARG A 113 -11.75 9.95 11.33
CA ARG A 113 -11.76 9.23 12.62
C ARG A 113 -11.17 7.83 12.54
N LEU A 114 -11.18 7.19 11.36
CA LEU A 114 -10.61 5.86 11.17
C LEU A 114 -9.09 5.85 11.42
N ASP A 115 -8.38 6.90 10.99
CA ASP A 115 -6.94 7.02 11.21
C ASP A 115 -6.59 7.33 12.68
N GLU A 116 -7.49 7.96 13.42
CA GLU A 116 -7.33 8.22 14.84
C GLU A 116 -7.51 6.95 15.67
N ILE A 117 -8.52 6.15 15.36
CA ILE A 117 -8.78 4.86 16.02
C ILE A 117 -7.65 3.86 15.71
N ALA A 118 -7.19 3.81 14.45
CA ALA A 118 -6.06 2.97 14.06
C ALA A 118 -4.75 3.38 14.76
N ARG A 119 -4.55 4.67 15.03
CA ARG A 119 -3.41 5.16 15.84
C ARG A 119 -3.56 4.77 17.30
N HIS A 120 -4.74 4.99 17.89
CA HIS A 120 -5.00 4.70 19.30
C HIS A 120 -4.77 3.22 19.63
N LEU A 121 -5.25 2.31 18.78
CA LEU A 121 -5.06 0.86 18.94
C LEU A 121 -3.59 0.42 18.82
N ARG A 122 -2.77 1.09 17.98
CA ARG A 122 -1.33 0.81 17.90
C ARG A 122 -0.62 1.20 19.20
N THR A 123 -0.94 2.37 19.75
CA THR A 123 -0.42 2.79 21.06
C THR A 123 -0.80 1.83 22.18
N LEU A 124 -2.03 1.30 22.20
CA LEU A 124 -2.44 0.32 23.21
C LEU A 124 -1.72 -1.03 23.05
N ARG A 125 -1.43 -1.44 21.81
CA ARG A 125 -0.63 -2.65 21.51
C ARG A 125 0.82 -2.50 21.96
N ASP A 126 1.43 -1.35 21.72
CA ASP A 126 2.82 -1.06 22.14
C ASP A 126 2.95 -0.99 23.66
N VAL A 127 1.94 -0.46 24.36
CA VAL A 127 1.92 -0.39 25.83
C VAL A 127 1.77 -1.76 26.49
N GLN A 128 1.21 -2.77 25.79
CA GLN A 128 1.11 -4.15 26.29
C GLN A 128 2.38 -4.99 26.09
N SER A 129 3.45 -4.43 25.50
CA SER A 129 4.75 -5.12 25.30
C SER A 129 5.88 -4.58 26.19
N PRO A 130 5.69 -4.50 27.52
CA PRO A 130 6.78 -4.87 28.41
C PRO A 130 6.33 -5.75 29.59
N HIS A 131 7.22 -6.64 30.04
CA HIS A 131 7.12 -7.61 31.13
C HIS A 131 6.50 -8.98 30.82
N HIS A 132 7.30 -9.86 30.22
CA HIS A 132 7.43 -11.26 30.64
C HIS A 132 8.88 -11.73 30.39
N GLN A 133 9.82 -11.24 31.18
CA GLN A 133 11.12 -11.88 31.40
C GLN A 133 11.54 -11.59 32.84
N GLU A 134 11.42 -12.60 33.70
CA GLU A 134 12.42 -13.07 34.67
C GLU A 134 11.75 -14.21 35.47
N GLU A 135 12.05 -15.44 35.05
CA GLU A 135 11.73 -16.69 35.74
C GLU A 135 12.75 -16.89 36.88
N GLU A 136 12.26 -17.25 38.08
CA GLU A 136 13.08 -17.78 39.20
C GLU A 136 13.44 -19.26 38.98
#